data_AF-A0A5H2XGD4-F1
#
_entry.id   AF-A0A5H2XGD4-F1
#
_cell.length_a   1.000
_cell.length_b   1.000
_cell.length_c   1.000
_cell.angle_alpha   90.00
_cell.angle_beta   90.00
_cell.angle_gamma   90.00
#
_symmetry.space_group_name_H-M   'P 1'
#
loop_
_entity.id
_entity.type
_entity.pdbx_description
1 polymer ?
#
loop_
_entity_poly.entity_id
_entity_poly.type
_entity_poly.pdbx_seq_one_letter_code
_entity_poly.pdbx_strand_id
1 'polypeptide(L)'
;MAWLRWCIGDGKSVHVTRDPWLLMPYHFKLRTPSPLLPEKVSDLIDPVLRQWDVQTVCHVFNKEEADSILAMALVDLDVRII
;
A
#
# COMPACT_ATOMS: atom_id res chain seq x y z
N MET A 1 19.34 10.21 12.52
CA MET A 1 18.13 10.82 11.94
C MET A 1 17.29 9.69 11.36
N ALA A 2 16.44 9.08 12.18
CA ALA A 2 15.58 7.99 11.74
C ALA A 2 14.39 8.61 11.03
N TRP A 3 14.42 8.60 9.71
CA TRP A 3 13.25 8.94 8.91
C TRP A 3 12.23 7.84 9.18
N LEU A 4 11.09 8.21 9.76
CA LEU A 4 9.92 7.33 9.84
C LEU A 4 9.55 6.96 8.40
N ARG A 5 10.06 5.81 7.92
CA ARG A 5 9.54 5.19 6.71
C ARG A 5 8.07 4.93 6.98
N TRP A 6 7.21 5.41 6.10
CA TRP A 6 5.79 5.10 6.19
C TRP A 6 5.63 3.61 6.00
N CYS A 7 5.21 2.94 7.07
CA CYS A 7 5.03 1.50 7.12
C CYS A 7 3.54 1.22 7.08
N ILE A 8 3.08 0.56 6.03
CA ILE A 8 1.74 -0.02 6.02
C ILE A 8 1.84 -1.29 6.89
N GLY A 9 1.03 -1.37 7.94
CA GLY A 9 0.90 -2.58 8.74
C GLY A 9 0.14 -3.66 7.98
N ASP A 10 -0.97 -4.15 8.54
CA ASP A 10 -1.83 -5.14 7.87
C ASP A 10 -2.78 -4.55 6.82
N GLY A 11 -2.80 -3.23 6.65
CA GLY A 11 -3.61 -2.51 5.66
C GLY A 11 -5.13 -2.58 5.89
N LYS A 12 -5.62 -3.23 6.96
CA LYS A 12 -7.06 -3.48 7.17
C LYS A 12 -7.85 -2.27 7.65
N SER A 13 -7.18 -1.25 8.17
CA SER A 13 -7.82 -0.01 8.63
C SER A 13 -7.56 1.18 7.71
N VAL A 14 -6.85 0.96 6.60
CA VAL A 14 -6.44 2.01 5.68
C VAL A 14 -7.24 1.88 4.39
N HIS A 15 -8.00 2.91 4.05
CA HIS A 15 -8.77 2.96 2.81
C HIS A 15 -7.91 3.44 1.67
N VAL A 16 -7.99 2.74 0.55
CA VAL A 16 -7.16 3.04 -0.63
C VAL A 16 -7.40 4.45 -1.15
N THR A 17 -8.65 4.91 -1.16
CA THR A 17 -9.06 6.18 -1.78
C THR A 17 -9.25 7.33 -0.81
N ARG A 18 -9.55 7.04 0.46
CA ARG A 18 -9.92 8.06 1.46
C ARG A 18 -8.74 8.50 2.30
N ASP A 19 -7.83 7.59 2.59
CA ASP A 19 -6.70 7.86 3.47
C ASP A 19 -5.46 8.24 2.63
N PRO A 20 -4.64 9.22 3.06
CA PRO A 20 -3.42 9.61 2.37
C PRO A 20 -2.26 8.64 2.69
N TRP A 21 -2.46 7.37 2.40
CA TRP A 21 -1.53 6.30 2.74
C TRP A 21 -0.36 6.18 1.75
N LEU A 22 -0.57 6.63 0.51
CA LEU A 22 0.46 6.72 -0.51
C LEU A 22 1.01 8.15 -0.57
N LEU A 23 2.23 8.35 -0.06
CA LEU A 23 2.93 9.62 -0.19
C LEU A 23 3.57 9.72 -1.58
N MET A 24 2.79 10.06 -2.61
CA MET A 24 3.41 10.43 -3.88
C MET A 24 3.99 11.85 -3.77
N PRO A 25 5.21 12.09 -4.28
CA PRO A 25 5.95 13.34 -4.09
C PRO A 25 5.27 14.59 -4.66
N TYR A 26 4.29 14.44 -5.57
CA TYR A 26 3.62 15.56 -6.23
C TYR A 26 2.12 15.65 -5.92
N HIS A 27 1.47 14.54 -5.55
CA HIS A 27 0.03 14.50 -5.30
C HIS A 27 -0.29 13.51 -4.18
N PHE A 28 -0.80 13.98 -3.04
CA PHE A 28 -1.24 13.15 -1.91
C PHE A 28 -2.52 12.34 -2.19
N LYS A 29 -2.85 12.10 -3.47
CA LYS A 29 -4.05 11.40 -3.93
C LYS A 29 -3.72 10.54 -5.12
N LEU A 30 -4.31 9.35 -5.13
CA LEU A 30 -4.35 8.50 -6.30
C LEU A 30 -5.00 9.26 -7.46
N ARG A 31 -4.33 9.23 -8.60
CA ARG A 31 -4.84 9.76 -9.86
C ARG A 31 -5.69 8.72 -10.58
N THR A 32 -5.46 7.44 -10.34
CA THR A 32 -6.21 6.36 -11.00
C THR A 32 -7.68 6.40 -10.60
N PRO A 33 -8.61 6.76 -11.50
CA PRO A 33 -10.04 6.73 -11.23
C PRO A 33 -10.57 5.38 -11.68
N SER A 34 -10.23 4.31 -10.95
CA SER A 34 -10.68 2.96 -11.28
C SER A 34 -11.85 2.56 -10.38
N PRO A 35 -12.99 2.10 -10.95
CA PRO A 35 -14.05 1.49 -10.15
C PRO A 35 -13.62 0.15 -9.55
N LEU A 36 -12.46 -0.39 -9.97
CA LEU A 36 -11.84 -1.60 -9.46
C LEU A 36 -10.87 -1.32 -8.30
N LEU A 37 -10.82 -0.08 -7.79
CA LEU A 37 -10.01 0.21 -6.61
C LEU A 37 -10.57 -0.59 -5.43
N PRO A 38 -9.74 -1.42 -4.77
CA PRO A 38 -10.16 -2.08 -3.56
C PRO A 38 -10.48 -1.04 -2.47
N GLU A 39 -11.34 -1.43 -1.54
CA GLU A 39 -11.71 -0.54 -0.45
C GLU A 39 -10.53 -0.35 0.51
N LYS A 40 -9.78 -1.43 0.77
CA LYS A 40 -8.71 -1.46 1.77
C LYS A 40 -7.36 -1.84 1.18
N VAL A 41 -6.31 -1.30 1.79
CA VAL A 41 -4.93 -1.60 1.41
C VAL A 41 -4.61 -3.08 1.63
N SER A 42 -5.26 -3.74 2.61
CA SER A 42 -5.14 -5.18 2.83
C SER A 42 -5.48 -6.04 1.60
N ASP A 43 -6.36 -5.55 0.72
CA ASP A 43 -6.78 -6.29 -0.47
C ASP A 43 -5.70 -6.27 -1.57
N LEU A 44 -4.67 -5.43 -1.40
CA LEU A 44 -3.48 -5.36 -2.26
C LEU A 44 -2.32 -6.21 -1.72
N ILE A 45 -2.50 -6.85 -0.57
CA ILE A 45 -1.49 -7.65 0.11
C ILE A 45 -1.85 -9.13 -0.04
N ASP A 46 -0.90 -9.92 -0.51
CA ASP A 46 -1.02 -11.38 -0.52
C ASP A 46 -1.11 -11.87 0.94
N PRO A 47 -2.23 -12.52 1.35
CA PRO A 47 -2.44 -12.92 2.74
C PRO A 47 -1.53 -14.07 3.20
N VAL A 48 -0.95 -14.82 2.25
CA VAL A 48 -0.05 -15.96 2.51
C VAL A 48 1.40 -15.50 2.58
N LEU A 49 1.84 -14.70 1.60
CA LEU A 49 3.20 -14.21 1.48
C LEU A 49 3.46 -12.95 2.32
N ARG A 50 2.39 -12.28 2.78
CA ARG A 50 2.44 -11.00 3.50
C ARG A 50 3.28 -9.95 2.76
N GLN A 51 3.13 -9.91 1.45
CA GLN A 51 3.81 -9.01 0.53
C GLN A 51 2.78 -8.37 -0.40
N TRP A 52 3.13 -7.25 -1.02
CA TRP A 52 2.26 -6.66 -2.05
C TRP A 52 2.01 -7.65 -3.18
N ASP A 53 0.76 -7.83 -3.55
CA ASP A 53 0.39 -8.58 -4.75
C ASP A 53 0.74 -7.73 -5.97
N VAL A 54 1.90 -8.04 -6.57
CA VAL A 54 2.43 -7.33 -7.75
C VAL A 54 1.44 -7.35 -8.90
N GLN A 55 0.68 -8.44 -9.11
CA GLN A 55 -0.25 -8.53 -10.22
C GLN A 55 -1.45 -7.63 -9.99
N THR A 56 -2.05 -7.70 -8.80
CA THR A 56 -3.18 -6.84 -8.43
C THR A 56 -2.78 -5.37 -8.44
N VAL A 57 -1.63 -5.01 -7.85
CA VAL A 57 -1.16 -3.62 -7.82
C VAL A 57 -0.88 -3.09 -9.23
N CYS A 58 -0.17 -3.84 -10.09
CA CYS A 58 0.11 -3.40 -11.45
C CYS A 58 -1.14 -3.34 -12.35
N HIS A 59 -2.19 -4.12 -12.03
CA HIS A 59 -3.44 -4.11 -12.79
C HIS A 59 -4.38 -2.97 -12.39
N VAL A 60 -4.41 -2.65 -11.09
CA VAL A 60 -5.33 -1.66 -10.52
C VAL A 60 -4.79 -0.24 -10.64
N PHE A 61 -3.48 -0.04 -10.47
CA PHE A 61 -2.84 1.27 -10.41
C PHE A 61 -2.06 1.59 -11.68
N ASN A 62 -1.86 2.89 -11.95
CA ASN A 62 -0.92 3.29 -12.99
C ASN A 62 0.53 2.98 -12.58
N LYS A 63 1.45 3.03 -13.54
CA LYS A 63 2.85 2.66 -13.33
C LYS A 63 3.52 3.41 -12.17
N GLU A 64 3.31 4.73 -12.05
CA GLU A 64 3.95 5.55 -11.03
C GLU A 64 3.46 5.21 -9.61
N GLU A 65 2.15 4.99 -9.48
CA GLU A 65 1.51 4.56 -8.23
C GLU A 65 1.93 3.14 -7.86
N ALA A 66 1.91 2.21 -8.82
CA ALA A 66 2.34 0.84 -8.61
C ALA A 66 3.80 0.76 -8.15
N ASP A 67 4.72 1.46 -8.84
CA ASP A 67 6.13 1.51 -8.47
C ASP A 67 6.32 2.08 -7.05
N SER A 68 5.50 3.07 -6.67
CA SER A 68 5.52 3.65 -5.32
C SER A 68 5.02 2.67 -4.26
N ILE A 69 3.90 1.99 -4.50
CA ILE A 69 3.30 1.00 -3.58
C ILE A 69 4.26 -0.18 -3.39
N LEU A 70 4.81 -0.72 -4.48
CA LEU A 70 5.75 -1.84 -4.45
C LEU A 70 7.07 -1.51 -3.74
N ALA A 71 7.46 -0.23 -3.72
CA ALA A 71 8.61 0.24 -2.96
C ALA A 71 8.32 0.41 -1.45
N MET A 72 7.06 0.39 -1.02
CA MET A 72 6.71 0.49 0.40
C MET A 72 7.00 -0.83 1.11
N ALA A 73 7.61 -0.74 2.29
CA ALA A 73 7.77 -1.89 3.17
C ALA A 73 6.46 -2.17 3.93
N LEU A 74 5.99 -3.42 3.88
CA LEU A 74 4.99 -3.92 4.81
C LEU A 74 5.69 -4.26 6.12
N VAL A 75 5.15 -3.79 7.25
CA VAL A 75 5.68 -4.16 8.57
C VAL A 75 4.77 -5.19 9.18
N ASP A 76 5.29 -6.40 9.22
CA ASP A 76 4.66 -7.50 9.91
C ASP A 76 4.78 -7.29 11.43
N LEU A 77 3.64 -7.12 12.10
CA LEU A 77 3.60 -6.99 13.57
C LEU A 77 3.75 -8.34 14.29
N ASP A 78 4.24 -9.40 13.64
CA ASP A 78 4.57 -10.67 14.31
C ASP A 78 5.96 -10.71 14.93
N VAL A 79 6.67 -9.58 15.06
CA VAL A 79 7.79 -9.52 16.02
C VAL A 79 7.22 -9.24 17.40
N ARG A 80 6.64 -10.30 18.01
CA ARG A 80 6.67 -10.45 19.46
C ARG A 80 8.13 -10.40 19.88
N ILE A 81 8.58 -9.23 20.32
CA ILE A 81 9.83 -9.08 21.05
C ILE A 81 9.65 -9.90 22.34
N ILE A 82 10.28 -11.08 22.35
CA ILE A 82 10.51 -11.91 23.54
C ILE A 82 11.65 -11.29 24.33
#